data_AF-A0A285GKZ9-F1
#
_entry.id   AF-A0A285GKZ9-F1
#
_cell.length_a   1.000
_cell.length_b   1.000
_cell.length_c   1.000
_cell.angle_alpha   90.00
_cell.angle_beta   90.00
_cell.angle_gamma   90.00
#
_symmetry.space_group_name_H-M   'P 1'
#
loop_
_entity.id
_entity.type
_entity.pdbx_description
1 polymer ?
#
loop_
_entity_poly.entity_id
_entity_poly.type
_entity_poly.pdbx_seq_one_letter_code
_entity_poly.pdbx_strand_id
1 'polypeptide(L)' 'MSRATPGAALLGGDQHVADFVTRTRMTIAADLLTGTERGLDDIAGAVGYRSASAFGKAFRAATGETPSALRRTARAR' A
#
# COMPACT_ATOMS: atom_id res chain seq x y z
N MET A 1 39.29 25.42 -16.26
CA MET A 1 37.85 25.53 -16.63
C MET A 1 37.47 24.28 -17.43
N SER A 2 37.08 23.20 -16.75
CA SER A 2 36.53 22.01 -17.42
C SER A 2 35.16 21.76 -16.81
N ARG A 3 34.11 22.04 -17.58
CA ARG A 3 32.73 21.74 -17.17
C ARG A 3 32.59 20.22 -17.29
N ALA A 4 32.70 19.55 -16.15
CA ALA A 4 32.30 18.17 -16.02
C ALA A 4 30.82 18.05 -16.41
N THR A 5 30.55 17.23 -17.41
CA THR A 5 29.21 16.70 -17.69
C THR A 5 28.69 16.05 -16.41
N PRO A 6 27.53 16.44 -15.86
CA PRO A 6 26.90 15.65 -14.82
C PRO A 6 26.39 14.37 -15.50
N GLY A 7 27.16 13.29 -15.33
CA GLY A 7 26.73 11.94 -15.63
C GLY A 7 25.42 11.68 -14.89
N ALA A 8 24.40 11.37 -15.68
CA ALA A 8 23.11 10.83 -15.30
C ALA A 8 23.07 10.21 -13.89
N ALA A 9 22.26 10.80 -13.03
CA ALA A 9 21.80 10.20 -11.79
C ALA A 9 20.99 8.94 -12.12
N LEU A 10 21.68 7.81 -12.30
CA LEU A 10 21.10 6.47 -12.27
C LEU A 10 21.15 5.94 -10.84
N LEU A 11 20.45 6.60 -9.92
CA LEU A 11 20.24 6.12 -8.56
C LEU A 11 18.75 6.23 -8.24
N GLY A 12 18.05 5.12 -8.40
CA GLY A 12 16.63 5.01 -8.05
C GLY A 12 16.05 3.62 -8.23
N GLY A 13 16.86 2.55 -8.17
CA GLY A 13 16.34 1.18 -8.27
C GLY A 13 15.54 0.76 -7.03
N ASP A 14 15.83 1.36 -5.88
CA ASP A 14 15.33 0.91 -4.59
C ASP A 14 14.00 1.58 -4.20
N GLN A 15 13.74 2.79 -4.71
CA GLN A 15 12.53 3.55 -4.40
C GLN A 15 11.30 3.00 -5.14
N HIS A 16 11.47 2.37 -6.30
CA HIS A 16 10.35 1.88 -7.11
C HIS A 16 9.85 0.48 -6.72
N VAL A 17 10.74 -0.42 -6.26
CA VAL A 17 10.34 -1.82 -5.96
C VAL A 17 9.52 -1.88 -4.68
N ALA A 18 9.93 -1.19 -3.62
CA ALA A 18 9.20 -1.17 -2.34
C ALA A 18 7.82 -0.53 -2.48
N ASP A 19 7.73 0.56 -3.24
CA ASP A 19 6.48 1.26 -3.53
C ASP A 19 5.55 0.41 -4.40
N PHE A 20 6.11 -0.29 -5.40
CA PHE A 20 5.34 -1.23 -6.23
C PHE A 20 4.76 -2.37 -5.38
N VAL A 21 5.58 -3.03 -4.56
CA VAL A 21 5.12 -4.11 -3.67
C VAL A 21 4.05 -3.59 -2.71
N THR A 22 4.24 -2.39 -2.16
CA THR A 22 3.26 -1.76 -1.28
C THR A 22 1.94 -1.54 -2.01
N ARG A 23 1.96 -0.94 -3.20
CA ARG A 23 0.75 -0.76 -4.03
C ARG A 23 0.05 -2.08 -4.33
N THR A 24 0.79 -3.11 -4.75
CA THR A 24 0.22 -4.44 -5.02
C THR A 24 -0.45 -5.03 -3.77
N ARG A 25 0.21 -4.94 -2.61
CA ARG A 25 -0.38 -5.38 -1.32
C ARG A 25 -1.67 -4.62 -1.00
N MET A 26 -1.73 -3.32 -1.27
CA MET A 26 -2.92 -2.50 -1.02
C MET A 26 -4.07 -2.81 -1.98
N THR A 27 -3.78 -3.11 -3.25
CA THR A 27 -4.80 -3.59 -4.20
C THR A 27 -5.43 -4.88 -3.71
N ILE A 28 -4.62 -5.88 -3.34
CA ILE A 28 -5.11 -7.15 -2.79
C ILE A 28 -5.92 -6.92 -1.51
N ALA A 29 -5.45 -6.03 -0.63
CA ALA A 29 -6.18 -5.68 0.59
C ALA A 29 -7.55 -5.06 0.30
N ALA A 30 -7.66 -4.18 -0.70
CA ALA A 30 -8.92 -3.57 -1.12
C ALA A 30 -9.92 -4.61 -1.62
N ASP A 31 -9.46 -5.59 -2.41
CA ASP A 31 -10.30 -6.69 -2.88
C ASP A 31 -10.80 -7.55 -1.70
N LEU A 32 -9.94 -7.86 -0.73
CA LEU A 32 -10.33 -8.60 0.48
C LEU A 32 -11.32 -7.82 1.36
N LEU A 33 -11.14 -6.51 1.48
CA LEU A 33 -12.00 -5.65 2.30
C LEU A 33 -13.43 -5.55 1.74
N THR A 34 -13.55 -5.55 0.42
CA THR A 34 -14.84 -5.39 -0.29
C THR A 34 -15.50 -6.71 -0.63
N GLY A 35 -14.73 -7.76 -0.92
CA GLY A 35 -15.23 -9.08 -1.29
C GLY A 35 -15.44 -10.07 -0.14
N THR A 36 -15.05 -9.72 1.10
CA THR A 36 -15.15 -10.65 2.25
C THR A 36 -15.55 -9.97 3.56
N GLU A 37 -16.06 -10.78 4.49
CA GLU A 37 -16.36 -10.40 5.89
C GLU A 37 -15.15 -10.51 6.84
N ARG A 38 -13.94 -10.82 6.33
CA ARG A 38 -12.77 -11.10 7.19
C ARG A 38 -12.41 -9.93 8.10
N GLY A 39 -11.89 -10.23 9.30
CA GLY A 39 -11.43 -9.22 10.24
C GLY A 39 -10.24 -8.43 9.69
N LEU A 40 -10.02 -7.21 10.22
CA LEU A 40 -8.87 -6.39 9.78
C LEU A 40 -7.52 -7.02 10.13
N ASP A 41 -7.44 -7.77 11.23
CA ASP A 41 -6.21 -8.48 11.60
C ASP A 41 -5.92 -9.65 10.65
N ASP A 42 -6.94 -10.40 10.22
CA ASP A 42 -6.78 -11.47 9.22
C ASP A 42 -6.31 -10.92 7.88
N ILE A 43 -6.91 -9.80 7.44
CA ILE A 43 -6.52 -9.13 6.19
C ILE A 43 -5.10 -8.57 6.30
N ALA A 44 -4.74 -7.97 7.44
CA ALA A 44 -3.38 -7.49 7.69
C ALA A 44 -2.36 -8.63 7.58
N GLY A 45 -2.63 -9.78 8.21
CA GLY A 45 -1.79 -10.96 8.10
C GLY A 45 -1.66 -11.46 6.65
N ALA A 46 -2.79 -11.53 5.93
CA ALA A 46 -2.82 -12.00 4.53
C ALA A 46 -1.99 -11.13 3.58
N VAL A 47 -1.87 -9.82 3.85
CA VAL A 47 -1.10 -8.88 3.02
C VAL A 47 0.28 -8.54 3.60
N GLY A 48 0.74 -9.31 4.58
CA GLY A 48 2.12 -9.28 5.10
C GLY A 48 2.39 -8.23 6.17
N TYR A 49 1.37 -7.80 6.93
CA TYR A 49 1.50 -6.88 8.06
C TYR A 49 1.32 -7.59 9.39
N ARG A 50 2.14 -7.20 10.37
CA ARG A 50 2.13 -7.79 11.73
C ARG A 50 0.92 -7.42 12.59
N SER A 51 0.13 -6.42 12.18
CA SER A 51 -1.06 -5.97 12.93
C SER A 51 -1.99 -5.14 12.06
N ALA A 52 -3.29 -5.10 12.40
CA ALA A 52 -4.27 -4.23 11.76
C ALA A 52 -3.88 -2.74 11.83
N SER A 53 -3.23 -2.30 12.91
CA SER A 53 -2.78 -0.90 13.05
C SER A 53 -1.68 -0.54 12.05
N ALA A 54 -0.67 -1.41 11.88
CA ALA A 54 0.40 -1.19 10.91
C ALA A 54 -0.14 -1.20 9.48
N PHE A 55 -1.03 -2.15 9.18
CA PHE A 55 -1.76 -2.23 7.93
C PHE A 55 -2.57 -0.96 7.67
N GLY A 56 -3.40 -0.53 8.61
CA GLY A 56 -4.28 0.64 8.44
C GLY A 56 -3.52 1.94 8.17
N LYS A 57 -2.34 2.12 8.78
CA LYS A 57 -1.46 3.27 8.50
C LYS A 57 -0.92 3.23 7.06
N ALA A 58 -0.38 2.08 6.64
CA ALA A 58 0.16 1.91 5.30
C ALA A 58 -0.92 2.00 4.23
N PHE A 59 -2.09 1.43 4.48
CA PHE A 59 -3.25 1.49 3.61
C PHE A 59 -3.68 2.94 3.39
N ARG A 60 -3.89 3.71 4.46
CA ARG A 60 -4.24 5.13 4.34
C ARG A 60 -3.17 5.94 3.61
N ALA A 61 -1.89 5.67 3.86
CA ALA A 61 -0.80 6.36 3.17
C ALA A 61 -0.81 6.09 1.65
N ALA A 62 -1.20 4.88 1.23
CA ALA A 62 -1.22 4.46 -0.17
C ALA A 62 -2.52 4.80 -0.91
N THR A 63 -3.67 4.77 -0.23
CA THR A 63 -5.01 4.88 -0.86
C THR A 63 -5.73 6.18 -0.52
N GLY A 64 -5.30 6.90 0.52
CA GLY A 64 -5.94 8.13 1.00
C GLY A 64 -7.07 7.92 2.02
N GLU A 65 -7.56 6.71 2.20
CA GLU A 65 -8.64 6.39 3.15
C GLU A 65 -8.32 5.21 4.07
N THR A 66 -9.12 5.01 5.12
CA THR A 66 -8.92 3.89 6.04
C THR A 66 -9.57 2.60 5.52
N PRO A 67 -9.05 1.41 5.87
CA PRO A 67 -9.69 0.14 5.51
C PRO A 67 -11.18 0.06 5.89
N SER A 68 -11.53 0.55 7.07
CA SER A 68 -12.91 0.57 7.57
C SER A 68 -13.80 1.53 6.78
N ALA A 69 -13.26 2.66 6.30
CA ALA A 69 -13.99 3.59 5.46
C ALA A 69 -14.30 2.98 4.10
N LEU A 70 -13.29 2.38 3.43
CA LEU A 70 -13.48 1.68 2.16
C LEU A 70 -14.54 0.59 2.29
N ARG A 71 -14.45 -0.26 3.31
CA ARG A 71 -15.41 -1.34 3.55
C ARG A 71 -16.83 -0.81 3.78
N ARG A 72 -16.99 0.29 4.52
CA ARG A 72 -18.29 0.93 4.75
C ARG A 72 -18.88 1.45 3.43
N THR A 73 -18.07 2.15 2.63
CA THR A 73 -18.49 2.68 1.33
C THR A 73 -18.90 1.56 0.37
N ALA A 74 -18.14 0.47 0.35
CA ALA A 74 -18.46 -0.68 -0.51
C ALA A 74 -19.78 -1.37 -0.14
N ARG A 75 -20.14 -1.40 1.15
CA ARG A 75 -21.43 -1.95 1.61
C ARG A 75 -22.63 -1.03 1.43
N ALA A 76 -22.37 0.27 1.27
CA ALA A 76 -23.41 1.27 1.04
C ALA A 76 -23.78 1.41 -0.45
N ARG A 77 -23.05 0.73 -1.35
CA ARG A 77 -23.33 0.64 -2.78
C ARG A 77 -24.14 -0.63 -3.05
#